data_AF-A0A0K0GHQ4-F1
#
_entry.id   AF-A0A0K0GHQ4-F1
#
_cell.length_a   1.000
_cell.length_b   1.000
_cell.length_c   1.000
_cell.angle_alpha   90.00
_cell.angle_beta   90.00
_cell.angle_gamma   90.00
#
_symmetry.space_group_name_H-M   'P 1'
#
loop_
_entity.id
_entity.type
_entity.pdbx_description
1 polymer ?
#
loop_
_entity_poly.entity_id
_entity_poly.type
_entity_poly.pdbx_seq_one_letter_code
_entity_poly.pdbx_strand_id
1 'polypeptide(L)'
;MFFIGGFHLAARTRLAFPLLMLLAVAVDWLVITRQGMSFWQHYCVSPAYWCLIPAYFALWAGGVWLRRHYRGAQWSALARLLPALLIAVAMCQLIAQGSFYWISASVAEPTVAGWFKNYTDWLGPYLRSAALYVAAAAVIQVAAERLAAPRRQPHTG
;
A
#
# COMPACT_ATOMS: atom_id res chain seq x y z
N MET A 1 0.29 1.74 -3.93
CA MET A 1 1.62 1.64 -4.60
C MET A 1 2.59 0.70 -3.89
N PHE A 2 2.85 0.84 -2.59
CA PHE A 2 3.77 -0.06 -1.87
C PHE A 2 3.43 -1.55 -1.97
N PHE A 3 2.15 -1.93 -1.95
CA PHE A 3 1.73 -3.32 -2.17
C PHE A 3 2.11 -3.84 -3.56
N ILE A 4 1.84 -3.05 -4.60
CA ILE A 4 2.21 -3.37 -5.99
C ILE A 4 3.74 -3.43 -6.13
N GLY A 5 4.45 -2.47 -5.53
CA GLY A 5 5.90 -2.46 -5.48
C GLY A 5 6.46 -3.71 -4.81
N GLY A 6 5.91 -4.11 -3.66
CA GLY A 6 6.29 -5.35 -2.98
C GLY A 6 6.08 -6.60 -3.83
N PHE A 7 5.04 -6.60 -4.67
CA PHE A 7 4.79 -7.70 -5.60
C PHE A 7 5.83 -7.75 -6.74
N HIS A 8 6.05 -6.63 -7.45
CA HIS A 8 6.94 -6.62 -8.63
C HIS A 8 8.42 -6.58 -8.28
N LEU A 9 8.78 -5.88 -7.19
CA LEU A 9 10.17 -5.59 -6.79
C LEU A 9 10.60 -6.43 -5.58
N ALA A 10 9.91 -7.54 -5.30
CA ALA A 10 10.19 -8.41 -4.15
C ALA A 10 11.69 -8.78 -4.02
N ALA A 11 12.34 -9.11 -5.14
CA ALA A 11 13.77 -9.46 -5.18
C ALA A 11 14.70 -8.29 -4.83
N ARG A 12 14.26 -7.05 -5.03
CA ARG A 12 15.04 -5.82 -4.78
C ARG A 12 14.49 -5.03 -3.58
N THR A 13 13.79 -5.68 -2.66
CA THR A 13 13.15 -5.03 -1.50
C THR A 13 14.09 -4.08 -0.75
N ARG A 14 15.36 -4.48 -0.53
CA ARG A 14 16.36 -3.67 0.21
C ARG A 14 16.68 -2.32 -0.44
N LEU A 15 16.44 -2.16 -1.74
CA LEU A 15 16.68 -0.92 -2.49
C LEU A 15 15.38 -0.24 -2.90
N ALA A 16 14.42 -1.02 -3.39
CA ALA A 16 13.17 -0.50 -3.94
C ALA A 16 12.26 0.10 -2.86
N PHE A 17 12.19 -0.52 -1.67
CA PHE A 17 11.39 0.02 -0.58
C PHE A 17 11.90 1.39 -0.08
N PRO A 18 13.18 1.55 0.31
CA PRO A 18 13.66 2.85 0.77
C PRO A 18 13.61 3.91 -0.33
N LEU A 19 13.84 3.55 -1.60
CA LEU A 19 13.74 4.50 -2.71
C LEU A 19 12.30 5.00 -2.91
N LEU A 20 11.30 4.12 -2.85
CA LEU A 20 9.89 4.51 -2.90
C LEU A 20 9.46 5.31 -1.68
N MET A 21 9.99 4.99 -0.49
CA MET A 21 9.77 5.77 0.72
C MET A 21 10.34 7.18 0.57
N LEU A 22 11.59 7.31 0.13
CA LEU A 22 12.24 8.61 -0.12
C LEU A 22 11.47 9.42 -1.16
N LEU A 23 11.00 8.77 -2.23
CA LEU A 23 10.16 9.43 -3.22
C LEU A 23 8.85 9.94 -2.62
N ALA A 24 8.18 9.15 -1.77
CA ALA A 24 6.95 9.58 -1.09
C ALA A 24 7.21 10.81 -0.20
N VAL A 25 8.26 10.78 0.62
CA VAL A 25 8.66 11.91 1.48
C VAL A 25 9.02 13.14 0.64
N ALA A 26 9.73 12.96 -0.48
CA ALA A 26 10.08 14.06 -1.37
C ALA A 26 8.86 14.70 -2.03
N VAL A 27 7.85 13.90 -2.41
CA VAL A 27 6.58 14.40 -2.94
C VAL A 27 5.82 15.18 -1.87
N ASP A 28 5.71 14.65 -0.65
CA ASP A 28 5.06 15.34 0.47
C ASP A 28 5.76 16.69 0.74
N TRP A 29 7.09 16.70 0.80
CA TRP A 29 7.88 17.90 1.00
C TRP A 29 7.65 18.94 -0.10
N LEU A 30 7.66 18.53 -1.37
CA LEU A 30 7.45 19.41 -2.52
C LEU A 30 6.03 19.99 -2.53
N VAL A 31 5.01 19.19 -2.25
CA VAL A 31 3.61 19.64 -2.23
C VAL A 31 3.39 20.63 -1.08
N ILE A 32 3.89 20.32 0.11
CA ILE A 32 3.76 21.18 1.30
C ILE A 32 4.49 22.51 1.10
N THR A 33 5.73 22.49 0.61
CA THR A 33 6.51 23.71 0.35
C THR A 33 5.86 24.58 -0.74
N ARG A 34 5.24 23.98 -1.76
CA ARG A 34 4.46 24.72 -2.77
C ARG A 34 3.20 25.37 -2.23
N GLN A 35 2.68 24.93 -1.09
CA GLN A 35 1.57 25.57 -0.39
C GLN A 35 2.03 26.76 0.49
N GLY A 36 3.32 27.11 0.47
CA GLY A 36 3.88 28.22 1.25
C GLY A 36 4.07 27.90 2.74
N MET A 37 3.89 26.64 3.14
CA MET A 37 4.10 26.16 4.51
C MET A 37 5.42 25.41 4.63
N SER A 38 6.07 25.50 5.80
CA SER A 38 7.20 24.62 6.08
C SER A 38 6.70 23.20 6.41
N PHE A 39 7.49 22.18 6.06
CA PHE A 39 7.12 20.77 6.20
C PHE A 39 6.58 20.42 7.60
N TRP A 40 7.26 20.89 8.64
CA TRP A 40 6.91 20.62 10.05
C TRP A 40 5.77 21.48 10.60
N GLN A 41 5.30 22.48 9.84
CA GLN A 41 4.15 23.31 10.22
C GLN A 41 2.83 22.77 9.63
N HIS A 42 2.89 21.76 8.77
CA HIS A 42 1.69 21.16 8.19
C HIS A 42 1.03 20.21 9.19
N TYR A 43 -0.30 20.27 9.31
CA TYR A 43 -1.05 19.44 10.27
C TYR A 43 -0.88 17.93 10.03
N CYS A 44 -0.49 17.53 8.81
CA CYS A 44 -0.21 16.16 8.43
C CYS A 44 1.16 15.65 8.91
N VAL A 45 2.06 16.56 9.32
CA VAL A 45 3.43 16.23 9.70
C VAL A 45 3.59 16.41 11.21
N SER A 46 3.52 15.28 11.91
CA SER A 46 3.76 15.19 13.35
C SER A 46 4.85 14.15 13.63
N PRO A 47 5.28 13.94 14.88
CA PRO A 47 6.21 12.86 15.21
C PRO A 47 5.73 11.47 14.72
N ALA A 48 4.41 11.30 14.55
CA ALA A 48 3.82 10.09 13.98
C ALA A 48 4.20 9.84 12.51
N TYR A 49 4.74 10.83 11.79
CA TYR A 49 5.17 10.67 10.40
C TYR A 49 6.21 9.55 10.25
N TRP A 50 7.06 9.33 11.27
CA TRP A 50 7.99 8.20 11.30
C TRP A 50 7.31 6.83 11.28
N CYS A 51 6.09 6.72 11.80
CA CYS A 51 5.30 5.49 11.78
C CYS A 51 4.76 5.15 10.38
N LEU A 52 4.87 6.04 9.40
CA LEU A 52 4.59 5.70 8.00
C LEU A 52 5.55 4.64 7.45
N ILE A 53 6.78 4.58 7.98
CA ILE A 53 7.76 3.57 7.58
C ILE A 53 7.22 2.14 7.84
N PRO A 54 6.88 1.77 9.09
CA PRO A 54 6.28 0.45 9.34
C PRO A 54 4.90 0.28 8.69
N ALA A 55 4.10 1.34 8.54
CA ALA A 55 2.80 1.25 7.87
C ALA A 55 2.93 0.85 6.39
N TYR A 56 3.77 1.55 5.62
CA TYR A 56 4.02 1.22 4.21
C TYR A 56 4.79 -0.08 4.06
N PHE A 57 5.63 -0.44 5.05
CA PHE A 57 6.27 -1.74 5.07
C PHE A 57 5.24 -2.88 5.22
N ALA A 58 4.16 -2.71 5.98
CA ALA A 58 3.08 -3.70 6.05
C ALA A 58 2.44 -3.94 4.68
N LEU A 59 2.18 -2.87 3.90
CA LEU A 59 1.74 -2.99 2.51
C LEU A 59 2.76 -3.72 1.63
N TRP A 60 4.04 -3.36 1.76
CA TRP A 60 5.12 -3.98 1.01
C TRP A 60 5.22 -5.49 1.30
N ALA A 61 5.19 -5.87 2.58
CA ALA A 61 5.26 -7.25 3.03
C ALA A 61 4.09 -8.08 2.48
N GLY A 62 2.88 -7.53 2.44
CA GLY A 62 1.72 -8.17 1.80
C GLY A 62 1.95 -8.47 0.32
N GLY A 63 2.52 -7.50 -0.41
CA GLY A 63 2.89 -7.67 -1.82
C GLY A 63 3.99 -8.72 -2.04
N VAL A 64 5.04 -8.70 -1.22
CA VAL A 64 6.13 -9.69 -1.26
C VAL A 64 5.61 -11.09 -0.96
N TRP A 65 4.76 -11.24 0.05
CA TRP A 65 4.14 -12.50 0.40
C TRP A 65 3.30 -13.04 -0.75
N LEU A 66 2.48 -12.19 -1.38
CA LEU A 66 1.69 -12.58 -2.54
C LEU A 66 2.60 -13.04 -3.70
N ARG A 67 3.69 -12.31 -3.99
CA ARG A 67 4.63 -12.67 -5.06
C ARG A 67 5.27 -14.03 -4.84
N ARG A 68 5.67 -14.37 -3.61
CA ARG A 68 6.27 -15.68 -3.27
C ARG A 68 5.31 -16.84 -3.52
N HIS A 69 4.01 -16.61 -3.38
CA HIS A 69 2.97 -17.61 -3.61
C HIS A 69 2.31 -17.48 -4.99
N TYR A 70 2.79 -16.60 -5.85
CA TYR A 70 2.21 -16.36 -7.16
C TYR A 70 2.82 -17.33 -8.19
N ARG A 71 1.97 -18.19 -8.77
CA ARG A 71 2.35 -19.17 -9.80
C ARG A 71 1.62 -18.93 -11.14
N GLY A 72 1.25 -17.68 -11.42
CA GLY A 72 0.52 -17.25 -12.62
C GLY A 72 -0.91 -16.76 -12.36
N ALA A 73 -1.54 -16.19 -13.39
CA ALA A 73 -2.88 -15.63 -13.37
C ALA A 73 -3.98 -16.71 -13.33
N GLN A 74 -4.15 -17.31 -12.16
CA GLN A 74 -5.17 -18.32 -11.84
C GLN A 74 -6.09 -17.87 -10.69
N TRP A 75 -7.26 -18.50 -10.54
CA TRP A 75 -8.20 -18.21 -9.46
C TRP A 75 -7.59 -18.30 -8.04
N SER A 76 -6.63 -19.20 -7.85
CA SER A 76 -5.91 -19.32 -6.57
C SER A 76 -5.05 -18.08 -6.24
N ALA A 77 -4.60 -17.32 -7.25
CA ALA A 77 -3.90 -16.05 -7.04
C ALA A 77 -4.86 -14.97 -6.54
N LEU A 78 -6.10 -14.93 -7.05
CA LEU A 78 -7.13 -14.01 -6.57
C LEU A 78 -7.53 -14.33 -5.12
N ALA A 79 -7.71 -15.62 -4.81
CA ALA A 79 -8.02 -16.09 -3.47
C ALA A 79 -6.93 -15.74 -2.43
N ARG A 80 -5.67 -15.58 -2.87
CA ARG A 80 -4.55 -15.12 -2.02
C ARG A 80 -4.41 -13.61 -1.99
N LEU A 81 -4.70 -12.93 -3.10
CA LEU A 81 -4.64 -11.48 -3.23
C LEU A 81 -5.60 -10.78 -2.26
N LEU A 82 -6.86 -11.25 -2.20
CA LEU A 82 -7.90 -10.67 -1.35
C LEU A 82 -7.49 -10.59 0.13
N PRO A 83 -7.18 -11.70 0.83
CA PRO A 83 -6.79 -11.65 2.24
C PRO A 83 -5.46 -10.92 2.44
N ALA A 84 -4.48 -11.06 1.52
CA ALA A 84 -3.22 -10.33 1.62
C ALA A 84 -3.43 -8.81 1.58
N LEU A 85 -4.27 -8.33 0.66
CA LEU A 85 -4.58 -6.91 0.55
C LEU A 85 -5.35 -6.42 1.76
N LEU A 86 -6.38 -7.15 2.20
CA LEU A 86 -7.19 -6.78 3.37
C LEU A 86 -6.36 -6.65 4.64
N ILE A 87 -5.52 -7.65 4.94
CA ILE A 87 -4.64 -7.64 6.11
C ILE A 87 -3.63 -6.51 6.00
N ALA A 88 -3.00 -6.34 4.84
CA ALA A 88 -1.98 -5.31 4.65
C ALA A 88 -2.56 -3.88 4.77
N VAL A 89 -3.76 -3.66 4.22
CA VAL A 89 -4.48 -2.38 4.33
C VAL A 89 -4.91 -2.12 5.77
N ALA A 90 -5.48 -3.11 6.45
CA ALA A 90 -5.87 -2.98 7.85
C ALA A 90 -4.67 -2.64 8.74
N MET A 91 -3.55 -3.38 8.61
CA MET A 91 -2.33 -3.11 9.35
C MET A 91 -1.73 -1.74 9.04
N CYS A 92 -1.71 -1.34 7.77
CA CYS A 92 -1.24 -0.01 7.38
C CYS A 92 -2.09 1.09 7.99
N GLN A 93 -3.41 0.97 7.90
CA GLN A 93 -4.34 1.94 8.48
C GLN A 93 -4.22 1.98 10.01
N LEU A 94 -4.04 0.82 10.65
CA LEU A 94 -3.91 0.71 12.10
C LEU A 94 -2.68 1.46 12.60
N ILE A 95 -1.54 1.25 11.93
CA ILE A 95 -0.27 1.89 12.31
C ILE A 95 -0.31 3.38 11.98
N ALA A 96 -0.71 3.76 10.77
CA ALA A 96 -0.71 5.16 10.33
C ALA A 96 -1.75 5.99 11.10
N GLN A 97 -3.00 5.55 11.15
CA GLN A 97 -4.05 6.29 11.85
C GLN A 97 -3.87 6.19 13.36
N GLY A 98 -3.49 5.03 13.90
CA GLY A 98 -3.23 4.86 15.33
C GLY A 98 -2.11 5.80 15.79
N SER A 99 -0.95 5.74 15.16
CA SER A 99 0.15 6.65 15.51
C SER A 99 -0.25 8.12 15.40
N PHE A 100 -0.95 8.53 14.33
CA PHE A 100 -1.42 9.91 14.18
C PHE A 100 -2.42 10.30 15.28
N TYR A 101 -3.41 9.46 15.59
CA TYR A 101 -4.45 9.76 16.56
C TYR A 101 -3.91 9.91 17.99
N TRP A 102 -2.92 9.09 18.36
CA TRP A 102 -2.38 9.07 19.73
C TRP A 102 -1.16 9.98 19.94
N ILE A 103 -0.37 10.26 18.89
CA ILE A 103 0.90 11.01 19.00
C ILE A 103 0.75 12.44 18.45
N SER A 104 -0.16 12.68 17.51
CA SER A 104 -0.35 14.03 16.96
C SER A 104 -1.07 14.94 17.94
N ALA A 105 -0.64 16.20 18.02
CA ALA A 105 -1.35 17.25 18.77
C ALA A 105 -2.72 17.63 18.14
N SER A 106 -3.07 17.03 17.00
CA SER A 106 -4.33 17.27 16.29
C SER A 106 -5.56 16.75 17.02
N VAL A 107 -5.41 15.83 17.97
CA VAL A 107 -6.51 15.28 18.78
C VAL A 107 -6.29 15.70 20.22
N ALA A 108 -7.09 16.66 20.70
CA ALA A 108 -6.95 17.20 22.05
C ALA A 108 -7.24 16.17 23.16
N GLU A 109 -8.20 15.27 22.94
CA GLU A 109 -8.60 14.22 23.89
C GLU A 109 -8.74 12.86 23.19
N PRO A 110 -7.64 12.10 23.04
CA PRO A 110 -7.69 10.81 22.36
C PRO A 110 -8.40 9.76 23.23
N THR A 111 -9.54 9.27 22.75
CA THR A 111 -10.24 8.11 23.33
C THR A 111 -10.17 6.89 22.43
N VAL A 112 -10.21 5.68 23.01
CA VAL A 112 -10.23 4.42 22.24
C VAL A 112 -11.48 4.32 21.36
N ALA A 113 -12.64 4.77 21.86
CA ALA A 113 -13.90 4.76 21.12
C ALA A 113 -13.87 5.71 19.90
N GLY A 114 -13.33 6.92 20.08
CA GLY A 114 -13.16 7.88 18.99
C GLY A 114 -12.18 7.37 17.93
N TRP A 115 -11.08 6.76 18.37
CA TRP A 115 -10.12 6.12 17.48
C TRP A 115 -10.76 5.00 16.67
N PHE A 116 -11.47 4.08 17.33
CA PHE A 116 -12.11 2.95 16.66
C PHE A 116 -13.14 3.39 15.64
N LYS A 117 -13.97 4.40 15.98
CA LYS A 117 -14.92 4.99 15.03
C LYS A 117 -14.20 5.58 13.81
N ASN A 118 -13.16 6.39 14.04
CA ASN A 118 -12.36 6.98 12.98
C ASN A 118 -11.70 5.90 12.11
N TYR A 119 -11.19 4.83 12.73
CA TYR A 119 -10.63 3.68 12.04
C TYR A 119 -11.64 3.04 11.09
N THR A 120 -12.84 2.71 11.58
CA THR A 120 -13.88 2.07 10.77
C THR A 120 -14.42 2.97 9.67
N ASP A 121 -14.56 4.28 9.93
CA ASP A 121 -15.06 5.24 8.96
C ASP A 121 -14.12 5.38 7.76
N TRP A 122 -12.81 5.34 7.99
CA TRP A 122 -11.80 5.55 6.94
C TRP A 122 -11.25 4.26 6.32
N LEU A 123 -11.39 3.12 6.99
CA LEU A 123 -10.90 1.84 6.46
C LEU A 123 -11.55 1.49 5.13
N GLY A 124 -12.87 1.67 5.00
CA GLY A 124 -13.62 1.36 3.78
C GLY A 124 -13.17 2.18 2.55
N PRO A 125 -13.20 3.52 2.63
CA PRO A 125 -12.70 4.39 1.56
C PRO A 125 -11.23 4.14 1.19
N TYR A 126 -10.38 3.89 2.19
CA TYR A 126 -8.96 3.59 1.98
C TYR A 126 -8.77 2.24 1.26
N LEU A 127 -9.47 1.20 1.72
CA LEU A 127 -9.48 -0.11 1.08
C LEU A 127 -9.99 -0.03 -0.36
N ARG A 128 -11.06 0.72 -0.62
CA ARG A 128 -11.60 0.89 -1.97
C ARG A 128 -10.56 1.48 -2.92
N SER A 129 -9.88 2.53 -2.49
CA SER A 129 -8.83 3.18 -3.29
C SER A 129 -7.67 2.22 -3.54
N ALA A 130 -7.19 1.53 -2.50
CA ALA A 130 -6.14 0.52 -2.64
C ALA A 130 -6.55 -0.61 -3.58
N ALA A 131 -7.78 -1.11 -3.47
CA ALA A 131 -8.33 -2.17 -4.30
C ALA A 131 -8.41 -1.77 -5.78
N LEU A 132 -8.80 -0.52 -6.09
CA LEU A 132 -8.84 -0.03 -7.47
C LEU A 132 -7.46 -0.06 -8.14
N TYR A 133 -6.44 0.49 -7.46
CA TYR A 133 -5.08 0.47 -8.00
C TYR A 133 -4.52 -0.95 -8.15
N VAL A 134 -4.79 -1.81 -7.17
CA VAL A 134 -4.33 -3.21 -7.21
C VAL A 134 -5.07 -4.01 -8.26
N ALA A 135 -6.37 -3.80 -8.45
CA ALA A 135 -7.16 -4.41 -9.50
C ALA A 135 -6.67 -4.00 -10.90
N ALA A 136 -6.39 -2.70 -11.10
CA ALA A 136 -5.80 -2.21 -12.34
C ALA A 136 -4.45 -2.90 -12.63
N ALA A 137 -3.56 -2.97 -11.63
CA ALA A 137 -2.29 -3.66 -11.75
C ALA A 137 -2.46 -5.17 -12.04
N ALA A 138 -3.44 -5.82 -11.41
CA ALA A 138 -3.74 -7.24 -11.63
C ALA A 138 -4.26 -7.50 -13.06
N VAL A 139 -5.12 -6.62 -13.59
CA VAL A 139 -5.60 -6.71 -14.98
C VAL A 139 -4.44 -6.59 -15.96
N ILE A 140 -3.55 -5.62 -15.74
CA ILE A 140 -2.34 -5.43 -16.57
C ILE A 140 -1.44 -6.67 -16.49
N GLN A 141 -1.23 -7.24 -15.30
CA GLN A 141 -0.44 -8.44 -15.11
C GLN A 141 -1.04 -9.64 -15.86
N VAL A 142 -2.35 -9.86 -15.75
CA VAL A 142 -3.04 -10.94 -16.47
C VAL A 142 -2.93 -10.73 -17.98
N ALA A 143 -3.16 -9.51 -18.48
CA ALA A 143 -3.03 -9.19 -19.90
C ALA A 143 -1.60 -9.48 -20.41
N ALA A 144 -0.58 -9.05 -19.67
CA ALA A 144 0.82 -9.30 -20.00
C ALA A 144 1.13 -10.82 -20.07
N GLU A 145 0.63 -11.61 -19.11
CA GLU A 145 0.81 -13.06 -19.11
C GLU A 145 0.08 -13.75 -20.27
N ARG A 146 -1.12 -13.29 -20.63
CA ARG A 146 -1.88 -13.84 -21.76
C ARG A 146 -1.26 -13.50 -23.11
N LEU A 147 -0.65 -12.32 -23.24
CA LEU A 147 0.06 -11.91 -24.46
C LEU A 147 1.42 -12.61 -24.59
N ALA A 148 2.08 -12.91 -23.47
CA ALA A 148 3.38 -13.60 -23.45
C ALA A 148 3.27 -15.14 -23.56
N ALA A 149 2.09 -15.71 -23.31
CA ALA A 149 1.86 -17.14 -23.50
C ALA A 149 2.08 -17.51 -24.98
N PRO A 150 2.97 -18.48 -25.30
CA PRO A 150 3.17 -18.93 -26.67
C PRO A 150 1.82 -19.32 -27.28
N ARG A 151 1.48 -18.79 -28.46
CA ARG A 151 0.37 -19.34 -29.25
C ARG A 151 0.64 -20.83 -29.40
N ARG A 152 -0.15 -21.68 -28.74
CA ARG A 152 -0.20 -23.11 -29.07
C ARG A 152 -0.53 -23.17 -30.56
N GLN A 153 0.45 -23.45 -31.40
CA GLN A 153 0.18 -23.87 -32.77
C GLN A 153 -0.61 -25.18 -32.64
N PRO A 154 -1.78 -25.31 -33.29
CA PRO A 154 -2.41 -26.61 -33.41
C PRO A 154 -1.43 -27.51 -34.15
N HIS A 155 -0.97 -28.59 -33.52
CA HIS A 155 -0.31 -29.68 -34.24
C HIS A 155 -1.35 -30.29 -35.17
N THR A 156 -1.27 -29.95 -36.46
CA THR A 156 -1.82 -30.75 -37.55
C THR A 156 -0.79 -31.82 -37.89
N GLY A 157 -1.14 -33.09 -37.65
CA GLY A 157 -0.37 -34.28 -38.00
C GLY A 157 -1.17 -35.52 -37.66
#